data_AF-A0A956SIY8-F1
#
_entry.id   AF-A0A956SIY8-F1
#
_cell.length_a   1.000
_cell.length_b   1.000
_cell.length_c   1.000
_cell.angle_alpha   90.00
_cell.angle_beta   90.00
_cell.angle_gamma   90.00
#
_symmetry.space_group_name_H-M   'P 1'
#
loop_
_entity.id
_entity.type
_entity.pdbx_description
1 polymer ?
#
loop_
_entity_poly.entity_id
_entity_poly.type
_entity_poly.pdbx_seq_one_letter_code
_entity_poly.pdbx_strand_id
1 'polypeptide(L)'
;AIGLTQLRLLTARSYEPTIAASDLMNPDVNLRIGFSYLRDLLKQFDNDLPLALEAYNKGPTLVTSQLEEGLEVRGRYSRAVMGGMRKGS
;
A
#
# COMPACT_ATOMS: atom_id res chain seq x y z
N ALA A 1 2.91 -5.43 -10.70
CA ALA A 1 3.21 -5.42 -9.25
C ALA A 1 4.17 -6.56 -8.97
N ILE A 2 5.19 -6.35 -8.12
CA ILE A 2 6.28 -7.33 -7.93
C ILE A 2 6.34 -7.73 -6.45
N GLY A 3 6.38 -9.05 -6.19
CA GLY A 3 6.54 -9.62 -4.85
C GLY A 3 5.26 -9.64 -3.98
N LEU A 4 5.41 -10.16 -2.76
CA LEU A 4 4.33 -10.50 -1.81
C LEU A 4 3.43 -9.30 -1.44
N THR A 5 3.94 -8.07 -1.51
CA THR A 5 3.21 -6.87 -1.11
C THR A 5 2.69 -6.03 -2.26
N GLN A 6 2.70 -6.51 -3.51
CA GLN A 6 2.25 -5.74 -4.68
C GLN A 6 2.99 -4.38 -4.89
N LEU A 7 4.18 -4.20 -4.31
CA LEU A 7 4.92 -2.93 -4.38
C LEU A 7 5.31 -2.58 -5.82
N ARG A 8 5.17 -1.30 -6.18
CA ARG A 8 5.62 -0.75 -7.48
C ARG A 8 7.09 -0.34 -7.36
N LEU A 9 7.91 -0.59 -8.36
CA LEU A 9 9.34 -0.23 -8.35
C LEU A 9 9.57 1.27 -8.12
N LEU A 10 8.71 2.12 -8.69
CA LEU A 10 8.77 3.57 -8.47
C LEU A 10 8.57 3.94 -6.99
N THR A 11 7.62 3.29 -6.31
CA THR A 11 7.41 3.45 -4.87
C THR A 11 8.61 2.90 -4.10
N ALA A 12 9.14 1.73 -4.48
CA ALA A 12 10.33 1.21 -3.80
C ALA A 12 11.52 2.18 -3.87
N ARG A 13 11.70 2.85 -5.02
CA ARG A 13 12.75 3.85 -5.23
C ARG A 13 12.59 5.14 -4.44
N SER A 14 11.39 5.48 -3.96
CA SER A 14 11.25 6.61 -3.04
C SER A 14 11.80 6.31 -1.64
N TYR A 15 11.99 5.03 -1.30
CA TYR A 15 12.63 4.59 -0.07
C TYR A 15 14.10 4.22 -0.30
N GLU A 16 14.40 3.57 -1.43
CA GLU A 16 15.74 3.11 -1.80
C GLU A 16 16.05 3.43 -3.26
N PRO A 17 16.66 4.59 -3.56
CA PRO A 17 16.80 5.09 -4.93
C PRO A 17 17.50 4.13 -5.90
N THR A 18 18.45 3.33 -5.39
CA THR A 18 19.26 2.40 -6.18
C THR A 18 18.66 1.00 -6.28
N ILE A 19 17.49 0.74 -5.68
CA ILE A 19 16.91 -0.60 -5.68
C ILE A 19 16.52 -1.07 -7.09
N ALA A 20 16.85 -2.32 -7.39
CA ALA A 20 16.47 -2.99 -8.62
C ALA A 20 15.18 -3.80 -8.43
N ALA A 21 14.50 -4.08 -9.54
CA ALA A 21 13.29 -4.92 -9.52
C ALA A 21 13.56 -6.34 -8.98
N SER A 22 14.76 -6.87 -9.21
CA SER A 22 15.20 -8.17 -8.70
C SER A 22 15.29 -8.21 -7.17
N ASP A 23 15.68 -7.11 -6.52
CA ASP A 23 15.80 -7.03 -5.07
C ASP A 23 14.44 -7.15 -4.39
N LEU A 24 13.37 -6.72 -5.07
CA LEU A 24 11.99 -6.86 -4.61
C LEU A 24 11.49 -8.32 -4.62
N MET A 25 12.25 -9.25 -5.19
CA MET A 25 11.99 -10.70 -5.08
C MET A 25 12.50 -11.27 -3.75
N ASN A 26 13.42 -10.58 -3.07
CA ASN A 26 13.82 -10.93 -1.71
C ASN A 26 12.68 -10.58 -0.73
N PRO A 27 12.14 -11.56 0.02
CA PRO A 27 11.02 -11.32 0.92
C PRO A 27 11.29 -10.26 1.98
N ASP A 28 12.48 -10.24 2.58
CA ASP A 28 12.83 -9.30 3.65
C ASP A 28 12.89 -7.87 3.13
N VAL A 29 13.48 -7.68 1.95
CA VAL A 29 13.52 -6.38 1.27
C VAL A 29 12.11 -5.92 0.91
N ASN A 30 11.29 -6.80 0.33
CA ASN A 30 9.93 -6.50 -0.08
C ASN A 30 9.05 -6.11 1.12
N LEU A 31 9.14 -6.85 2.23
CA LEU A 31 8.36 -6.60 3.45
C LEU A 31 8.79 -5.31 4.14
N ARG A 32 10.10 -5.06 4.27
CA ARG A 32 10.62 -3.85 4.92
C ARG A 32 10.15 -2.58 4.21
N ILE A 33 10.26 -2.54 2.88
CA ILE A 33 9.83 -1.38 2.11
C ILE A 33 8.30 -1.30 2.09
N GLY A 34 7.61 -2.42 1.90
CA GLY A 34 6.14 -2.48 1.93
C GLY A 34 5.56 -1.96 3.23
N PHE A 35 6.08 -2.36 4.38
CA PHE A 35 5.62 -1.86 5.68
C PHE A 35 6.00 -0.40 5.94
N SER A 36 7.16 0.06 5.47
CA SER A 36 7.53 1.48 5.54
C SER A 36 6.53 2.32 4.75
N TYR A 37 6.15 1.86 3.55
CA TYR A 37 5.14 2.51 2.72
C TYR A 37 3.74 2.48 3.37
N LEU A 38 3.30 1.34 3.90
CA LEU A 38 2.02 1.26 4.60
C LEU A 38 1.96 2.20 5.81
N ARG A 39 3.04 2.29 6.60
CA ARG A 39 3.12 3.21 7.74
C ARG A 39 2.96 4.66 7.32
N ASP A 40 3.57 5.06 6.20
CA ASP A 40 3.48 6.44 5.74
C ASP A 40 2.09 6.76 5.19
N LEU A 41 1.43 5.79 4.53
CA LEU A 41 0.02 5.92 4.14
C LEU A 41 -0.90 6.02 5.36
N LEU A 42 -0.67 5.23 6.41
CA LEU A 42 -1.44 5.34 7.66
C LEU A 42 -1.31 6.74 8.25
N LYS A 43 -0.12 7.35 8.25
CA LYS A 43 0.04 8.75 8.68
C LYS A 43 -0.69 9.74 7.77
N GLN A 44 -0.64 9.53 6.45
CA GLN A 44 -1.28 10.41 5.47
C GLN A 44 -2.81 10.39 5.59
N PHE A 45 -3.39 9.25 5.95
CA PHE A 45 -4.84 9.03 6.03
C PHE A 45 -5.35 8.93 7.47
N ASP A 46 -4.74 9.65 8.41
CA ASP A 46 -5.18 9.77 9.82
C ASP A 46 -5.43 8.42 10.53
N ASN A 47 -4.56 7.44 10.28
CA ASN A 47 -4.63 6.06 10.74
C ASN A 47 -5.89 5.29 10.28
N ASP A 48 -6.58 5.76 9.24
CA ASP A 48 -7.67 5.02 8.60
C ASP A 48 -7.10 3.85 7.78
N LEU A 49 -7.00 2.69 8.42
CA LEU A 49 -6.47 1.47 7.81
C LEU A 49 -7.19 1.08 6.50
N PRO A 50 -8.54 1.07 6.42
CA PRO A 50 -9.23 0.83 5.15
C PRO A 50 -8.78 1.76 4.02
N LEU A 51 -8.67 3.06 4.29
CA LEU A 51 -8.29 4.05 3.29
C LEU A 51 -6.81 3.93 2.90
N ALA A 52 -5.93 3.71 3.87
CA ALA A 52 -4.52 3.44 3.64
C ALA A 52 -4.31 2.19 2.77
N LEU A 53 -5.09 1.12 2.97
CA LEU A 53 -5.04 -0.08 2.13
C LEU A 53 -5.51 0.19 0.69
N GLU A 54 -6.57 0.98 0.50
CA GLU A 54 -7.00 1.39 -0.85
C GLU A 54 -5.92 2.22 -1.54
N ALA A 55 -5.30 3.17 -0.83
CA ALA A 55 -4.19 3.98 -1.34
C ALA A 55 -2.94 3.17 -1.63
N TYR A 56 -2.67 2.14 -0.84
CA TYR A 56 -1.58 1.20 -1.08
C TYR A 56 -1.73 0.52 -2.45
N ASN A 57 -2.95 0.11 -2.80
CA ASN A 57 -3.25 -0.57 -4.06
C ASN A 57 -3.33 0.39 -5.28
N LYS A 58 -4.13 1.45 -5.14
CA LYS A 58 -4.47 2.38 -6.23
C LYS A 58 -3.42 3.47 -6.43
N GLY A 59 -2.76 3.87 -5.35
CA GLY A 59 -1.86 5.01 -5.25
C GLY A 59 -2.50 6.15 -4.44
N PRO A 60 -1.74 6.85 -3.57
CA PRO A 60 -2.26 7.87 -2.67
C PRO A 60 -2.83 9.08 -3.42
N THR A 61 -2.18 9.53 -4.50
CA THR A 61 -2.65 10.66 -5.31
C THR A 61 -4.06 10.44 -5.86
N LEU A 62 -4.33 9.25 -6.40
CA LEU A 62 -5.65 8.93 -6.93
C LEU A 62 -6.70 8.87 -5.82
N VAL A 63 -6.36 8.27 -4.67
CA VAL A 63 -7.27 8.21 -3.52
C VAL A 63 -7.58 9.60 -2.98
N THR A 64 -6.58 10.47 -2.83
CA THR A 64 -6.77 11.85 -2.39
C THR A 64 -7.68 12.61 -3.36
N SER A 65 -7.43 12.54 -4.67
CA SER A 65 -8.30 13.15 -5.69
C SER A 65 -9.74 12.64 -5.63
N GLN A 66 -9.94 11.34 -5.43
CA GLN A 66 -11.29 10.78 -5.29
C GLN A 66 -12.02 11.28 -4.04
N LEU A 67 -11.30 11.44 -2.92
CA LEU A 67 -11.88 12.01 -1.69
C LEU A 67 -12.25 13.49 -1.88
N GLU A 68 -11.40 14.26 -2.55
CA GLU A 68 -11.65 15.68 -2.87
C GLU A 68 -12.87 15.83 -3.79
N GLU A 69 -13.10 14.89 -4.70
CA GLU A 69 -14.29 14.81 -5.56
C GLU A 69 -15.53 14.27 -4.85
N GLY A 70 -15.44 13.88 -3.57
CA GLY A 70 -16.54 13.31 -2.79
C GLY A 70 -16.94 11.89 -3.22
N LEU A 71 -16.06 11.17 -3.92
CA LEU A 71 -16.29 9.79 -4.36
C LEU A 71 -16.06 8.79 -3.22
N GLU A 72 -16.83 7.70 -3.23
CA GLU A 72 -16.63 6.59 -2.29
C GLU A 72 -15.36 5.79 -2.66
N VAL A 73 -14.32 5.89 -1.82
CA VAL A 73 -13.03 5.22 -2.05
C VAL A 73 -12.95 3.85 -1.39
N ARG A 74 -13.63 3.65 -0.24
CA ARG A 74 -13.57 2.41 0.55
C ARG A 74 -14.15 1.26 -0.27
N GLY A 75 -13.28 0.31 -0.61
CA GLY A 75 -13.50 -0.54 -1.78
C GLY A 75 -13.32 -2.03 -1.53
N ARG A 76 -13.05 -2.75 -2.62
CA ARG A 76 -12.86 -4.20 -2.63
C ARG A 76 -11.53 -4.61 -2.00
N TYR A 77 -10.50 -3.79 -2.11
CA TYR A 77 -9.15 -4.18 -1.69
C TYR A 77 -9.04 -4.20 -0.16
N SER A 78 -9.44 -3.12 0.50
CA SER A 78 -9.52 -3.03 1.96
C SER A 78 -10.39 -4.14 2.55
N ARG A 79 -11.58 -4.40 1.98
CA ARG A 79 -12.46 -5.49 2.41
C ARG A 79 -11.83 -6.88 2.27
N ALA A 80 -11.14 -7.16 1.17
CA ALA A 80 -10.48 -8.45 0.96
C ALA A 80 -9.36 -8.69 1.98
N VAL A 81 -8.49 -7.70 2.19
CA VAL A 81 -7.38 -7.79 3.15
C VAL A 81 -7.90 -7.93 4.58
N MET A 82 -8.85 -7.09 4.99
CA MET A 82 -9.43 -7.15 6.34
C MET A 82 -10.23 -8.43 6.60
N GLY A 83 -10.94 -8.95 5.58
CA GLY A 83 -11.64 -10.23 5.68
C GLY A 83 -10.69 -11.40 5.89
N GLY A 84 -9.48 -11.34 5.34
CA GLY A 84 -8.41 -12.32 5.60
C GLY A 84 -7.88 -12.26 7.03
N MET A 85 -7.62 -11.06 7.56
CA MET A 85 -7.11 -10.88 8.94
C MET A 85 -8.06 -11.48 9.99
N ARG A 86 -9.37 -11.32 9.82
CA ARG A 86 -10.38 -11.84 10.76
C ARG A 86 -10.48 -13.37 10.82
N LYS A 87 -10.01 -14.08 9.79
CA LYS A 87 -10.05 -15.56 9.75
C LYS A 87 -8.82 -16.21 10.38
N GLY A 88 -7.78 -15.43 10.66
CA GLY A 88 -6.53 -15.90 11.26
C GLY A 88 -6.35 -15.55 12.74
N SER A 89 -7.35 -14.92 13.38
CA SER A 89 -7.41 -14.63 14.82
C SER A 89 -8.31 -15.62 15.54
#